data_AF-A0A8C2YTT2-F1
#
_entry.id   AF-A0A8C2YTT2-F1
#
_cell.length_a   1.000
_cell.length_b   1.000
_cell.length_c   1.000
_cell.angle_alpha   90.00
_cell.angle_beta   90.00
_cell.angle_gamma   90.00
#
_symmetry.space_group_name_H-M   'P 1'
#
loop_
_entity.id
_entity.type
_entity.pdbx_description
1 polymer ?
#
loop_
_entity_poly.entity_id
_entity_poly.type
_entity_poly.pdbx_seq_one_letter_code
_entity_poly.pdbx_strand_id
1 'polypeptide(L)'
;AASGFNATEDAQALRKAMKGLGTDEDAIIKVLAYRNTAQRQEIRTAYKTTIGRGGRDQGNYLDDGLVKQDAQDLYDAGEKKWGTDEVKFLTILCSRNRNHLLHVFDEYKRISKKDIEQSIKSETSGSFEDALLAIVKCMRNKSAYFAERLYKSMKGLGTDDNTLIRVMVSRAEIDMLDIRDNFKRLYGKSLYSFIKGDTSGDYRKVLLILSGGDD
;
A
#
# COMPACT_ATOMS: atom_id res chain seq x y z
N ALA A 1 33.89 -18.80 9.27
CA ALA A 1 32.64 -18.01 9.26
C ALA A 1 32.08 -18.07 7.84
N ALA A 2 30.86 -18.58 7.64
CA ALA A 2 30.26 -18.59 6.30
C ALA A 2 29.82 -17.15 5.96
N SER A 3 30.62 -16.45 5.16
CA SER A 3 30.26 -15.16 4.58
C SER A 3 29.07 -15.35 3.64
N GLY A 4 27.99 -14.58 3.84
CA GLY A 4 26.83 -14.56 2.95
C GLY A 4 25.50 -15.07 3.54
N PHE A 5 25.36 -15.20 4.86
CA PHE A 5 24.05 -15.46 5.47
C PHE A 5 23.20 -14.18 5.54
N ASN A 6 22.00 -14.21 4.97
CA ASN A 6 20.98 -13.16 5.11
C ASN A 6 19.61 -13.80 5.37
N ALA A 7 19.12 -13.67 6.61
CA ALA A 7 17.85 -14.25 7.04
C ALA A 7 16.63 -13.77 6.23
N THR A 8 16.67 -12.54 5.71
CA THR A 8 15.57 -11.95 4.94
C THR A 8 15.51 -12.53 3.53
N GLU A 9 16.67 -12.65 2.87
CA GLU A 9 16.75 -13.26 1.54
C GLU A 9 16.35 -14.73 1.57
N ASP A 10 16.83 -15.48 2.57
CA ASP A 10 16.45 -16.88 2.76
C ASP A 10 14.94 -17.03 3.04
N ALA A 11 14.34 -16.14 3.84
CA ALA A 11 12.90 -16.14 4.08
C ALA A 11 12.09 -15.84 2.80
N GLN A 12 12.58 -14.94 1.95
CA GLN A 12 11.98 -14.65 0.64
C GLN A 12 12.11 -15.82 -0.33
N ALA A 13 13.27 -16.49 -0.36
CA ALA A 13 13.50 -17.67 -1.17
C ALA A 13 12.55 -18.82 -0.77
N LEU A 14 12.41 -19.07 0.54
CA LEU A 14 11.44 -20.03 1.07
C LEU A 14 10.01 -19.67 0.68
N ARG A 15 9.62 -18.39 0.80
CA ARG A 15 8.29 -17.92 0.39
C ARG A 15 8.05 -18.18 -1.09
N LYS A 16 9.02 -17.86 -1.95
CA LYS A 16 8.93 -18.06 -3.40
C LYS A 16 8.76 -19.55 -3.71
N ALA A 17 9.57 -20.40 -3.08
CA ALA A 17 9.53 -21.83 -3.27
C ALA A 17 8.18 -22.47 -2.88
N MET A 18 7.47 -21.88 -1.90
CA MET A 18 6.16 -22.35 -1.44
C MET A 18 4.97 -21.63 -2.11
N LYS A 19 5.20 -20.70 -3.04
CA LYS A 19 4.14 -19.89 -3.67
C LYS A 19 3.77 -20.46 -5.04
N GLY A 20 2.53 -20.95 -5.19
CA GLY A 20 1.98 -21.43 -6.46
C GLY A 20 1.22 -22.75 -6.32
N LEU A 21 0.87 -23.37 -7.44
CA LEU A 21 0.39 -24.77 -7.49
C LEU A 21 1.61 -25.69 -7.52
N GLY A 22 2.00 -26.21 -6.36
CA GLY A 22 3.21 -27.02 -6.18
C GLY A 22 4.17 -26.39 -5.18
N THR A 23 5.31 -27.05 -4.96
CA THR A 23 6.40 -26.57 -4.11
C THR A 23 7.70 -26.75 -4.88
N ASP A 24 8.63 -25.80 -4.78
CA ASP A 24 9.99 -25.94 -5.28
C ASP A 24 10.83 -26.57 -4.14
N GLU A 25 10.80 -27.90 -4.05
CA GLU A 25 11.47 -28.62 -2.96
C GLU A 25 13.00 -28.42 -3.00
N ASP A 26 13.59 -28.25 -4.19
CA ASP A 26 15.02 -28.01 -4.36
C ASP A 26 15.45 -26.68 -3.74
N ALA A 27 14.67 -25.61 -3.94
CA ALA A 27 14.93 -24.32 -3.29
C ALA A 27 14.75 -24.40 -1.77
N ILE A 28 13.76 -25.14 -1.27
CA ILE A 28 13.56 -25.34 0.18
C ILE A 28 14.73 -26.10 0.78
N ILE A 29 15.15 -27.20 0.16
CA ILE A 29 16.29 -28.00 0.61
C ILE A 29 17.55 -27.15 0.59
N LYS A 30 17.80 -26.37 -0.47
CA LYS A 30 18.97 -25.49 -0.57
C LYS A 30 19.01 -24.42 0.53
N VAL A 31 17.87 -23.90 0.96
CA VAL A 31 17.85 -22.94 2.09
C VAL A 31 17.99 -23.67 3.43
N LEU A 32 17.23 -24.73 3.68
CA LEU A 32 17.20 -25.36 5.01
C LEU A 32 18.45 -26.21 5.28
N ALA A 33 18.93 -26.98 4.31
CA ALA A 33 20.06 -27.89 4.49
C ALA A 33 21.38 -27.17 4.79
N TYR A 34 21.58 -25.97 4.24
CA TYR A 34 22.83 -25.19 4.38
C TYR A 34 22.78 -24.13 5.48
N ARG A 35 21.80 -24.18 6.39
CA ARG A 35 21.66 -23.24 7.51
C ARG A 35 21.69 -23.98 8.85
N ASN A 36 22.48 -23.46 9.78
CA ASN A 36 22.56 -24.00 11.14
C ASN A 36 21.31 -23.60 11.96
N THR A 37 21.17 -24.18 13.17
CA THR A 37 19.99 -23.96 14.03
C THR A 37 19.74 -22.49 14.37
N ALA A 38 20.80 -21.71 14.66
CA ALA A 38 20.67 -20.28 14.96
C ALA A 38 20.18 -19.49 13.73
N GLN A 39 20.81 -19.73 12.57
CA GLN A 39 20.43 -19.13 11.30
C GLN A 39 18.99 -19.50 10.90
N ARG A 40 18.57 -20.75 11.10
CA ARG A 40 17.17 -21.17 10.86
C ARG A 40 16.18 -20.46 11.77
N GLN A 41 16.55 -20.19 13.02
CA GLN A 41 15.71 -19.43 13.94
C GLN A 41 15.62 -17.94 13.53
N GLU A 42 16.71 -17.37 13.03
CA GLU A 42 16.72 -16.03 12.43
C GLU A 42 15.85 -15.98 11.17
N ILE A 43 15.96 -16.97 10.27
CA ILE A 43 15.09 -17.12 9.09
C ILE A 43 13.63 -17.25 9.51
N ARG A 44 13.32 -18.07 10.53
CA ARG A 44 11.95 -18.21 11.05
C ARG A 44 11.40 -16.88 11.56
N THR A 45 12.23 -16.11 12.25
CA THR A 45 11.85 -14.80 12.79
C THR A 45 11.65 -13.79 11.66
N ALA A 46 12.54 -13.76 10.67
CA ALA A 46 12.41 -12.96 9.46
C ALA A 46 11.15 -13.34 8.68
N TYR A 47 10.90 -14.63 8.44
CA TYR A 47 9.72 -15.16 7.77
C TYR A 47 8.43 -14.76 8.53
N LYS A 48 8.37 -14.95 9.85
CA LYS A 48 7.21 -14.52 10.66
C LYS A 48 7.02 -13.00 10.69
N THR A 49 8.09 -12.22 10.72
CA THR A 49 7.98 -10.75 10.82
C THR A 49 7.62 -10.12 9.48
N THR A 50 8.18 -10.64 8.39
CA THR A 50 7.94 -10.16 7.02
C THR A 50 6.64 -10.69 6.42
N ILE A 51 6.20 -11.90 6.80
CA ILE A 51 5.00 -12.56 6.24
C ILE A 51 3.84 -12.59 7.25
N GLY A 52 4.10 -12.63 8.57
CA GLY A 52 3.08 -12.70 9.61
C GLY A 52 2.42 -11.37 10.01
N ARG A 53 2.90 -10.22 9.53
CA ARG A 53 2.24 -8.91 9.70
C ARG A 53 1.24 -8.60 8.57
N GLY A 54 0.36 -9.57 8.26
CA GLY A 54 -0.72 -9.41 7.27
C GLY A 54 -0.38 -9.93 5.86
N GLY A 55 0.60 -10.82 5.69
CA GLY A 55 0.83 -11.56 4.44
C GLY A 55 1.40 -10.78 3.26
N ARG A 56 1.38 -9.44 3.29
CA ARG A 56 1.93 -8.62 2.19
C ARG A 56 3.44 -8.79 2.09
N ASP A 57 3.92 -9.14 0.90
CA ASP A 57 5.34 -9.13 0.57
C ASP A 57 5.94 -7.73 0.74
N GLN A 58 7.00 -7.60 1.55
CA GLN A 58 7.70 -6.35 1.82
C GLN A 58 8.98 -6.20 0.98
N GLY A 59 9.31 -7.20 0.15
CA GLY A 59 10.45 -7.15 -0.76
C GLY A 59 10.25 -6.17 -1.91
N ASN A 60 11.26 -6.08 -2.79
CA ASN A 60 11.24 -5.27 -4.00
C ASN A 60 11.32 -6.11 -5.28
N TYR A 61 11.27 -7.44 -5.15
CA TYR A 61 11.42 -8.37 -6.26
C TYR A 61 10.29 -8.18 -7.28
N LEU A 62 10.67 -8.19 -8.55
CA LEU A 62 9.78 -8.01 -9.69
C LEU A 62 9.88 -9.22 -10.61
N ASP A 63 8.74 -9.80 -10.96
CA ASP A 63 8.60 -10.89 -11.90
C ASP A 63 7.65 -10.45 -13.01
N ASP A 64 8.20 -10.16 -14.19
CA ASP A 64 7.43 -9.62 -15.33
C ASP A 64 6.34 -10.58 -15.81
N GLY A 65 6.54 -11.89 -15.69
CA GLY A 65 5.53 -12.89 -16.03
C GLY A 65 4.35 -12.78 -15.08
N LEU A 66 4.63 -12.70 -13.78
CA LEU A 66 3.61 -12.53 -12.75
C LEU A 66 2.91 -11.16 -12.82
N VAL A 67 3.61 -10.08 -13.21
CA VAL A 67 3.00 -8.75 -13.40
C VAL A 67 1.92 -8.81 -14.48
N LYS A 68 2.25 -9.39 -15.65
CA LYS A 68 1.30 -9.55 -16.76
C LYS A 68 0.12 -10.43 -16.35
N GLN A 69 0.40 -11.51 -15.63
CA GLN A 69 -0.64 -12.40 -15.12
C GLN A 69 -1.56 -11.69 -14.13
N ASP A 70 -1.04 -11.01 -13.11
CA ASP A 70 -1.85 -10.32 -12.11
C ASP A 70 -2.68 -9.18 -12.74
N ALA A 71 -2.13 -8.46 -13.73
CA ALA A 71 -2.88 -7.44 -14.47
C ALA A 71 -4.04 -8.06 -15.26
N GLN A 72 -3.78 -9.18 -15.97
CA GLN A 72 -4.80 -9.91 -16.72
C GLN A 72 -5.87 -10.48 -15.78
N ASP A 73 -5.47 -11.08 -14.66
CA ASP A 73 -6.36 -11.61 -13.62
C ASP A 73 -7.29 -10.52 -13.06
N LEU A 74 -6.76 -9.32 -12.77
CA LEU A 74 -7.59 -8.18 -12.32
C LEU A 74 -8.58 -7.72 -13.40
N TYR A 75 -8.17 -7.76 -14.67
CA TYR A 75 -9.03 -7.34 -15.78
C TYR A 75 -10.17 -8.35 -16.00
N ASP A 76 -9.84 -9.63 -16.01
CA ASP A 76 -10.81 -10.72 -16.13
C ASP A 76 -11.74 -10.81 -14.90
N ALA A 77 -11.27 -10.41 -13.72
CA ALA A 77 -12.02 -10.38 -12.47
C ALA A 77 -13.03 -9.21 -12.34
N GLY A 78 -12.89 -8.15 -13.13
CA GLY A 78 -13.76 -6.98 -13.12
C GLY A 78 -14.38 -6.73 -14.50
N GLU A 79 -13.81 -5.80 -15.25
CA GLU A 79 -14.33 -5.29 -16.53
C GLU A 79 -14.79 -6.34 -17.56
N LYS A 80 -14.24 -7.55 -17.52
CA LYS A 80 -14.52 -8.60 -18.51
C LYS A 80 -15.64 -9.55 -18.13
N LYS A 81 -16.30 -9.32 -16.99
CA LYS A 81 -17.44 -10.12 -16.53
C LYS A 81 -18.52 -9.22 -15.93
N TRP A 82 -19.70 -9.79 -15.71
CA TRP A 82 -20.74 -9.10 -14.95
C TRP A 82 -20.53 -9.34 -13.45
N GLY A 83 -20.37 -8.25 -12.70
CA GLY A 83 -19.99 -8.26 -11.28
C GLY A 83 -18.47 -8.44 -11.09
N THR A 84 -18.02 -8.46 -9.83
CA THR A 84 -16.58 -8.49 -9.50
C THR A 84 -16.18 -9.74 -8.74
N ASP A 85 -15.03 -10.32 -9.08
CA ASP A 85 -14.36 -11.29 -8.22
C ASP A 85 -13.55 -10.56 -7.14
N GLU A 86 -14.24 -10.21 -6.06
CA GLU A 86 -13.69 -9.46 -4.92
C GLU A 86 -12.48 -10.16 -4.28
N VAL A 87 -12.51 -11.50 -4.23
CA VAL A 87 -11.45 -12.32 -3.63
C VAL A 87 -10.17 -12.21 -4.46
N LYS A 88 -10.28 -12.19 -5.79
CA LYS A 88 -9.12 -11.98 -6.67
C LYS A 88 -8.48 -10.60 -6.46
N PHE A 89 -9.30 -9.55 -6.41
CA PHE A 89 -8.83 -8.19 -6.10
C PHE A 89 -8.09 -8.14 -4.76
N LEU A 90 -8.69 -8.66 -3.69
CA LEU A 90 -8.06 -8.70 -2.36
C LEU A 90 -6.78 -9.52 -2.37
N THR A 91 -6.78 -10.69 -3.02
CA THR A 91 -5.60 -11.56 -3.08
C THR A 91 -4.41 -10.83 -3.69
N ILE A 92 -4.61 -10.10 -4.80
CA ILE A 92 -3.53 -9.38 -5.47
C ILE A 92 -3.14 -8.12 -4.67
N LEU A 93 -4.10 -7.24 -4.37
CA LEU A 93 -3.84 -5.94 -3.74
C LEU A 93 -3.35 -6.04 -2.29
N CYS A 94 -3.71 -7.09 -1.56
CA CYS A 94 -3.28 -7.27 -0.17
C CYS A 94 -1.99 -8.08 -0.01
N SER A 95 -1.61 -8.92 -0.99
CA SER A 95 -0.45 -9.83 -0.81
C SER A 95 0.82 -9.42 -1.57
N ARG A 96 0.70 -8.71 -2.70
CA ARG A 96 1.85 -8.35 -3.55
C ARG A 96 2.63 -7.17 -2.96
N ASN A 97 3.93 -7.14 -3.23
CA ASN A 97 4.78 -6.03 -2.81
C ASN A 97 4.47 -4.76 -3.61
N ARG A 98 4.90 -3.61 -3.09
CA ARG A 98 4.60 -2.30 -3.68
C ARG A 98 5.12 -2.18 -5.11
N ASN A 99 6.38 -2.56 -5.35
CA ASN A 99 7.00 -2.43 -6.66
C ASN A 99 6.23 -3.24 -7.70
N HIS A 100 5.95 -4.50 -7.39
CA HIS A 100 5.10 -5.37 -8.21
C HIS A 100 3.74 -4.73 -8.51
N LEU A 101 3.03 -4.22 -7.50
CA LEU A 101 1.72 -3.61 -7.69
C LEU A 101 1.75 -2.36 -8.58
N LEU A 102 2.78 -1.53 -8.48
CA LEU A 102 2.92 -0.35 -9.36
C LEU A 102 3.03 -0.78 -10.82
N HIS A 103 3.88 -1.78 -11.11
CA HIS A 103 4.02 -2.33 -12.44
C HIS A 103 2.73 -3.03 -12.93
N VAL A 104 2.02 -3.74 -12.03
CA VAL A 104 0.69 -4.30 -12.34
C VAL A 104 -0.30 -3.22 -12.71
N PHE A 105 -0.31 -2.07 -12.02
CA PHE A 105 -1.25 -0.99 -12.35
C PHE A 105 -0.96 -0.35 -13.71
N ASP A 106 0.31 -0.21 -14.07
CA ASP A 106 0.71 0.31 -15.38
C ASP A 106 0.35 -0.69 -16.50
N GLU A 107 0.62 -1.98 -16.27
CA GLU A 107 0.24 -3.05 -17.20
C GLU A 107 -1.28 -3.20 -17.33
N TYR A 108 -2.02 -3.07 -16.22
CA TYR A 108 -3.48 -3.07 -16.21
C TYR A 108 -4.02 -1.97 -17.11
N LYS A 109 -3.53 -0.74 -16.94
CA LYS A 109 -3.91 0.41 -17.78
C LYS A 109 -3.63 0.13 -19.25
N ARG A 110 -2.50 -0.52 -19.57
CA ARG A 110 -2.14 -0.89 -20.94
C ARG A 110 -3.17 -1.82 -21.58
N ILE A 111 -3.65 -2.83 -20.86
CA ILE A 111 -4.58 -3.84 -21.39
C ILE A 111 -6.05 -3.44 -21.33
N SER A 112 -6.49 -2.77 -20.26
CA SER A 112 -7.89 -2.39 -20.05
C SER A 112 -8.25 -1.02 -20.63
N LYS A 113 -7.24 -0.18 -20.91
CA LYS A 113 -7.37 1.24 -21.26
C LYS A 113 -8.02 2.11 -20.17
N LYS A 114 -8.15 1.58 -18.95
CA LYS A 114 -8.65 2.29 -17.75
C LYS A 114 -7.62 2.20 -16.64
N ASP A 115 -7.49 3.26 -15.84
CA ASP A 115 -6.76 3.15 -14.58
C ASP A 115 -7.50 2.19 -13.65
N ILE A 116 -6.77 1.39 -12.86
CA ILE A 116 -7.39 0.41 -11.95
C ILE A 116 -8.40 1.05 -10.99
N GLU A 117 -8.16 2.32 -10.59
CA GLU A 117 -9.10 3.09 -9.78
C GLU A 117 -10.43 3.38 -10.49
N GLN A 118 -10.42 3.58 -11.81
CA GLN A 118 -11.64 3.79 -12.58
C GLN A 118 -12.45 2.50 -12.66
N SER A 119 -11.77 1.36 -12.83
CA SER A 119 -12.41 0.04 -12.83
C SER A 119 -12.98 -0.33 -11.47
N ILE A 120 -12.23 -0.11 -10.38
CA ILE A 120 -12.75 -0.33 -9.02
C ILE A 120 -14.05 0.46 -8.78
N LYS A 121 -14.11 1.73 -9.21
CA LYS A 121 -15.30 2.58 -9.06
C LYS A 121 -16.49 2.17 -9.91
N SER A 122 -16.28 1.54 -11.07
CA SER A 122 -17.39 1.07 -11.90
C SER A 122 -17.89 -0.31 -11.51
N GLU A 123 -17.03 -1.11 -10.87
CA GLU A 123 -17.29 -2.52 -10.58
C GLU A 123 -17.73 -2.78 -9.13
N THR A 124 -17.28 -1.96 -8.18
CA THR A 124 -17.55 -2.14 -6.74
C THR A 124 -18.33 -0.97 -6.16
N SER A 125 -18.79 -1.10 -4.91
CA SER A 125 -19.46 -0.01 -4.20
C SER A 125 -19.24 -0.08 -2.69
N GLY A 126 -19.61 1.00 -2.00
CA GLY A 126 -19.61 1.06 -0.54
C GLY A 126 -18.22 0.92 0.08
N SER A 127 -18.17 0.32 1.28
CA SER A 127 -16.93 0.19 2.06
C SER A 127 -15.86 -0.68 1.39
N PHE A 128 -16.29 -1.60 0.52
CA PHE A 128 -15.36 -2.43 -0.25
C PHE A 128 -14.63 -1.61 -1.31
N GLU A 129 -15.35 -0.79 -2.08
CA GLU A 129 -14.75 0.17 -3.03
C GLU A 129 -13.75 1.09 -2.33
N ASP A 130 -14.17 1.68 -1.20
CA ASP A 130 -13.33 2.59 -0.41
C ASP A 130 -12.02 1.92 0.05
N ALA A 131 -12.11 0.65 0.48
CA ALA A 131 -10.95 -0.12 0.92
C ALA A 131 -9.97 -0.38 -0.23
N LEU A 132 -10.46 -0.81 -1.40
CA LEU A 132 -9.61 -1.07 -2.57
C LEU A 132 -8.95 0.22 -3.07
N LEU A 133 -9.71 1.32 -3.18
CA LEU A 133 -9.17 2.62 -3.57
C LEU A 133 -8.12 3.12 -2.57
N ALA A 134 -8.33 2.94 -1.27
CA ALA A 134 -7.34 3.32 -0.27
C ALA A 134 -6.04 2.52 -0.42
N ILE A 135 -6.12 1.21 -0.70
CA ILE A 135 -4.94 0.37 -0.94
C ILE A 135 -4.16 0.87 -2.17
N VAL A 136 -4.84 1.02 -3.31
CA VAL A 136 -4.20 1.48 -4.56
C VAL A 136 -3.51 2.83 -4.36
N LYS A 137 -4.22 3.81 -3.78
CA LYS A 137 -3.66 5.15 -3.52
C LYS A 137 -2.45 5.10 -2.58
N CYS A 138 -2.51 4.29 -1.52
CA CYS A 138 -1.37 4.10 -0.62
C CYS A 138 -0.16 3.46 -1.30
N MET A 139 -0.39 2.53 -2.24
CA MET A 139 0.70 1.91 -3.02
C MET A 139 1.32 2.92 -3.99
N ARG A 140 0.52 3.77 -4.64
CA ARG A 140 1.03 4.84 -5.51
C ARG A 140 1.78 5.91 -4.73
N ASN A 141 1.11 6.55 -3.79
CA ASN A 141 1.71 7.60 -2.96
C ASN A 141 0.91 7.77 -1.66
N LYS A 142 1.47 7.26 -0.56
CA LYS A 142 0.86 7.32 0.78
C LYS A 142 0.67 8.75 1.28
N SER A 143 1.64 9.63 1.06
CA SER A 143 1.55 11.03 1.50
C SER A 143 0.46 11.78 0.72
N ALA A 144 0.35 11.55 -0.59
CA ALA A 144 -0.75 12.10 -1.40
C ALA A 144 -2.13 11.56 -0.99
N TYR A 145 -2.24 10.28 -0.61
CA TYR A 145 -3.48 9.73 -0.07
C TYR A 145 -3.91 10.47 1.21
N PHE A 146 -3.00 10.70 2.15
CA PHE A 146 -3.32 11.45 3.37
C PHE A 146 -3.62 12.92 3.09
N ALA A 147 -2.94 13.54 2.13
CA ALA A 147 -3.27 14.89 1.66
C ALA A 147 -4.72 14.96 1.13
N GLU A 148 -5.14 13.99 0.33
CA GLU A 148 -6.53 13.91 -0.16
C GLU A 148 -7.52 13.70 0.98
N ARG A 149 -7.19 12.87 1.98
CA ARG A 149 -8.04 12.67 3.15
C ARG A 149 -8.21 13.94 3.97
N LEU A 150 -7.13 14.68 4.21
CA LEU A 150 -7.17 15.96 4.91
C LEU A 150 -8.01 16.98 4.15
N TYR A 151 -7.85 17.03 2.82
CA TYR A 151 -8.65 17.93 2.00
C TYR A 151 -10.13 17.59 2.09
N LYS A 152 -10.49 16.30 1.94
CA LYS A 152 -11.88 15.86 2.04
C LYS A 152 -12.48 16.10 3.43
N SER A 153 -11.70 15.97 4.51
CA SER A 153 -12.22 16.23 5.86
C SER A 153 -12.54 17.70 6.12
N MET A 154 -11.97 18.63 5.34
CA MET A 154 -12.17 20.08 5.49
C MET A 154 -12.89 20.71 4.30
N LYS A 155 -13.33 19.90 3.32
CA LYS A 155 -13.96 20.42 2.11
C LYS A 155 -15.47 20.52 2.32
N GLY A 156 -15.99 21.73 2.28
CA GLY A 156 -17.44 21.99 2.26
C GLY A 156 -17.90 22.71 3.51
N LEU A 157 -19.16 22.50 3.90
CA LEU A 157 -19.70 23.04 5.14
C LEU A 157 -19.39 22.07 6.30
N GLY A 158 -18.70 22.59 7.31
CA GLY A 158 -18.27 21.80 8.47
C GLY A 158 -17.00 20.98 8.20
N THR A 159 -16.59 20.24 9.23
CA THR A 159 -15.32 19.51 9.24
C THR A 159 -15.56 18.08 9.74
N ASP A 160 -14.99 17.08 9.09
CA ASP A 160 -14.83 15.73 9.66
C ASP A 160 -13.63 15.73 10.62
N ASP A 161 -13.88 16.24 11.84
CA ASP A 161 -12.87 16.37 12.89
C ASP A 161 -12.21 15.04 13.24
N ASN A 162 -12.95 13.93 13.21
CA ASN A 162 -12.41 12.61 13.51
C ASN A 162 -11.33 12.20 12.50
N THR A 163 -11.54 12.46 11.20
CA THR A 163 -10.51 12.21 10.19
C THR A 163 -9.38 13.21 10.28
N LEU A 164 -9.68 14.50 10.45
CA LEU A 164 -8.67 15.54 10.55
C LEU A 164 -7.71 15.27 11.71
N ILE A 165 -8.22 15.08 12.92
CA ILE A 165 -7.44 14.78 14.12
C ILE A 165 -6.61 13.51 13.94
N ARG A 166 -7.26 12.42 13.49
CA ARG A 166 -6.58 11.13 13.35
C ARG A 166 -5.40 11.21 12.37
N VAL A 167 -5.56 11.88 11.23
CA VAL A 167 -4.47 12.03 10.26
C VAL A 167 -3.40 12.98 10.78
N MET A 168 -3.78 14.15 11.32
CA MET A 168 -2.82 15.12 11.84
C MET A 168 -1.94 14.52 12.94
N VAL A 169 -2.53 13.83 13.91
CA VAL A 169 -1.78 13.20 15.01
C VAL A 169 -0.94 12.02 14.52
N SER A 170 -1.53 11.08 13.75
CA SER A 170 -0.81 9.85 13.38
C SER A 170 0.29 10.05 12.34
N ARG A 171 0.31 11.18 11.63
CA ARG A 171 1.27 11.46 10.56
C ARG A 171 2.28 12.57 10.89
N ALA A 172 2.04 13.34 11.97
CA ALA A 172 2.87 14.48 12.37
C ALA A 172 4.38 14.18 12.34
N GLU A 173 4.78 13.05 12.96
CA GLU A 173 6.19 12.67 13.11
C GLU A 173 6.68 11.66 12.05
N ILE A 174 5.86 11.36 11.02
CA ILE A 174 6.17 10.32 10.03
C ILE A 174 6.46 10.91 8.66
N ASP A 175 5.49 11.64 8.09
CA ASP A 175 5.54 12.11 6.70
C ASP A 175 4.73 13.40 6.49
N MET A 176 4.52 14.19 7.55
CA MET A 176 3.71 15.42 7.48
C MET A 176 4.25 16.43 6.46
N LEU A 177 5.58 16.55 6.32
CA LEU A 177 6.19 17.44 5.32
C LEU A 177 5.86 16.98 3.89
N ASP A 178 5.98 15.69 3.59
CA ASP A 178 5.57 15.15 2.28
C ASP A 178 4.07 15.31 2.04
N ILE A 179 3.25 15.15 3.08
CA ILE A 179 1.79 15.35 2.99
C ILE A 179 1.49 16.79 2.63
N ARG A 180 2.16 17.77 3.24
CA ARG A 180 2.01 19.20 2.93
C ARG A 180 2.36 19.53 1.49
N ASP A 181 3.50 19.05 1.02
CA ASP A 181 3.94 19.26 -0.36
C ASP A 181 2.93 18.69 -1.36
N ASN A 182 2.45 17.47 -1.09
CA ASN A 182 1.41 16.87 -1.92
C ASN A 182 0.08 17.62 -1.83
N PHE A 183 -0.31 18.10 -0.65
CA PHE A 183 -1.53 18.88 -0.46
C PHE A 183 -1.48 20.18 -1.27
N LYS A 184 -0.39 20.95 -1.14
CA LYS A 184 -0.18 22.20 -1.88
C LYS A 184 -0.16 21.95 -3.39
N ARG A 185 0.53 20.90 -3.85
CA ARG A 185 0.58 20.50 -5.26
C ARG A 185 -0.80 20.11 -5.82
N LEU A 186 -1.61 19.40 -5.04
CA LEU A 186 -2.92 18.89 -5.49
C LEU A 186 -4.03 19.95 -5.43
N TYR A 187 -3.98 20.87 -4.46
CA TYR A 187 -5.10 21.78 -4.16
C TYR A 187 -4.77 23.27 -4.29
N GLY A 188 -3.52 23.62 -4.58
CA GLY A 188 -3.08 25.00 -4.81
C GLY A 188 -3.10 25.90 -3.56
N LYS A 189 -3.36 25.34 -2.38
CA LYS A 189 -3.35 26.03 -1.08
C LYS A 189 -2.58 25.18 -0.09
N SER A 190 -1.87 25.80 0.85
CA SER A 190 -1.16 25.08 1.91
C SER A 190 -2.16 24.38 2.84
N LEU A 191 -1.74 23.25 3.41
CA LEU A 191 -2.51 22.55 4.44
C LEU A 191 -2.80 23.48 5.63
N TYR A 192 -1.81 24.29 6.01
CA TYR A 192 -1.91 25.29 7.07
C TYR A 192 -3.06 26.27 6.83
N SER A 193 -3.12 26.86 5.63
CA SER A 193 -4.16 27.82 5.28
C SER A 193 -5.57 27.20 5.33
N PHE A 194 -5.68 25.93 4.95
CA PHE A 194 -6.93 25.16 5.02
C PHE A 194 -7.38 24.94 6.47
N ILE A 195 -6.49 24.43 7.33
CA ILE A 195 -6.77 24.21 8.76
C ILE A 195 -7.17 25.53 9.44
N LYS A 196 -6.45 26.62 9.13
CA LYS A 196 -6.73 27.95 9.70
C LYS A 196 -8.10 28.47 9.30
N GLY A 197 -8.58 28.17 8.10
CA GLY A 197 -9.90 28.57 7.62
C GLY A 197 -11.04 27.76 8.23
N ASP A 198 -10.81 26.46 8.49
CA ASP A 198 -11.88 25.51 8.80
C ASP A 198 -12.06 25.23 10.30
N THR A 199 -11.02 25.46 11.11
CA THR A 199 -11.04 25.19 12.56
C THR A 199 -10.96 26.48 13.36
N SER A 200 -11.13 26.48 14.69
CA SER A 200 -11.01 27.69 15.53
C SER A 200 -10.46 27.42 16.94
N GLY A 201 -10.19 28.47 17.72
CA GLY A 201 -9.77 28.35 19.13
C GLY A 201 -8.45 27.60 19.35
N ASP A 202 -8.32 26.96 20.51
CA ASP A 202 -7.14 26.16 20.87
C ASP A 202 -7.01 24.88 20.03
N TYR A 203 -8.15 24.35 19.57
CA TYR A 203 -8.19 23.25 18.62
C TYR A 203 -7.40 23.59 17.33
N ARG A 204 -7.65 24.76 16.74
CA ARG A 204 -6.87 25.27 15.59
C ARG A 204 -5.39 25.36 15.93
N LYS A 205 -5.03 25.96 17.08
CA LYS A 205 -3.63 26.17 17.46
C LYS A 205 -2.86 24.85 17.48
N VAL A 206 -3.43 23.81 18.08
CA VAL A 206 -2.81 22.48 18.14
C VAL A 206 -2.62 21.89 16.74
N LEU A 207 -3.64 21.95 15.88
CA LEU A 207 -3.53 21.41 14.52
C LEU A 207 -2.49 22.14 13.66
N LEU A 208 -2.36 23.46 13.81
CA LEU A 208 -1.34 24.25 13.11
C LEU A 208 0.09 23.95 13.61
N ILE A 209 0.25 23.58 14.89
CA ILE A 209 1.53 23.09 15.41
C ILE A 209 1.86 21.73 14.79
N LEU A 210 0.89 20.81 14.77
CA LEU A 210 1.06 19.48 14.19
C LEU A 210 1.31 19.52 12.67
N SER A 211 0.83 20.55 11.97
CA SER A 211 1.17 20.75 10.56
C SER A 211 2.60 21.26 10.36
N GLY A 212 3.26 21.82 11.38
CA GLY A 212 4.64 22.28 11.28
C GLY A 212 4.83 23.60 10.52
N GLY A 213 3.84 24.49 10.54
CA GLY A 213 3.92 25.83 9.91
C GLY A 213 3.31 25.92 8.50
N ASP A 214 3.47 27.08 7.87
CA ASP A 214 2.97 27.38 6.51
C ASP A 214 4.02 27.06 5.43
N ASP A 215 3.56 26.79 4.21
CA ASP A 215 4.36 26.40 3.03
C ASP A 215 4.32 27.44 1.92
#